data_AF-A0A7X1TTK2-F1
#
_entry.id   AF-A0A7X1TTK2-F1
#
_cell.length_a   1.000
_cell.length_b   1.000
_cell.length_c   1.000
_cell.angle_alpha   90.00
_cell.angle_beta   90.00
_cell.angle_gamma   90.00
#
_symmetry.space_group_name_H-M   'P 1'
#
loop_
_entity.id
_entity.type
_entity.pdbx_description
1 polymer ?
#
loop_
_entity_poly.entity_id
_entity_poly.type
_entity_poly.pdbx_seq_one_letter_code
_entity_poly.pdbx_strand_id
1 'polypeptide(L)'
;MAGFVIWAHLASGFRVFHSEVVSEPGWERFRTEYHVDHFGNDGQFVRAVQNGYNLVFFTHKYASRFTRKTAGNAANSCSTCHTAEDLAYGFVNSDRLDRKTGKRISFEDSVRRCYARSMNGFVPTIYDPAVRDIRLLARAVAHHLQLSEGSLEKAEQERFTPNEDRFGLNTH
;
A
#
# COMPACT_ATOMS: atom_id res chain seq x y z
N MET A 1 12.72 6.61 44.03
CA MET A 1 12.72 5.88 42.74
C MET A 1 11.60 4.85 42.60
N ALA A 2 11.10 4.24 43.68
CA ALA A 2 10.00 3.25 43.61
C ALA A 2 8.65 3.81 43.06
N GLY A 3 8.35 5.09 43.29
CA GLY A 3 7.12 5.72 42.80
C GLY A 3 7.02 5.83 41.26
N PHE A 4 8.16 5.96 40.57
CA PHE A 4 8.17 6.03 39.10
C PHE A 4 7.92 4.67 38.45
N VAL A 5 8.42 3.60 39.07
CA VAL A 5 8.21 2.22 38.60
C VAL A 5 6.74 1.81 38.78
N ILE A 6 6.12 2.18 39.90
CA ILE A 6 4.69 1.92 40.15
C ILE A 6 3.81 2.75 39.20
N TRP A 7 4.15 4.02 38.95
CA TRP A 7 3.47 4.84 37.95
C TRP A 7 3.63 4.29 36.54
N ALA A 8 4.82 3.83 36.15
CA ALA A 8 5.05 3.20 34.85
C ALA A 8 4.20 1.93 34.67
N HIS A 9 4.07 1.09 35.70
CA HIS A 9 3.21 -0.10 35.61
C HIS A 9 1.71 0.25 35.57
N LEU A 10 1.24 1.21 36.36
CA LEU A 10 -0.18 1.63 36.35
C LEU A 10 -0.54 2.45 35.10
N ALA A 11 0.36 3.30 34.61
CA ALA A 11 0.18 4.07 33.38
C ALA A 11 0.36 3.19 32.12
N SER A 12 1.16 2.13 32.18
CA SER A 12 1.28 1.17 31.06
C SER A 12 0.03 0.32 30.83
N GLY A 13 -0.88 0.28 31.82
CA GLY A 13 -2.21 -0.34 31.71
C GLY A 13 -3.26 0.57 31.08
N PHE A 14 -3.02 1.88 30.96
CA PHE A 14 -3.82 2.71 30.06
C PHE A 14 -3.49 2.25 28.64
N ARG A 15 -4.52 1.82 27.89
CA ARG A 15 -4.36 1.55 26.46
C ARG A 15 -4.08 2.87 25.73
N VAL A 16 -2.82 3.30 25.77
CA VAL A 16 -2.31 4.48 25.06
C VAL A 16 -2.49 4.21 23.58
N PHE A 17 -3.43 4.94 22.97
CA PHE A 17 -3.93 4.87 21.58
C PHE A 17 -4.86 3.67 21.25
N HIS A 18 -6.13 3.76 21.68
CA HIS A 18 -7.23 3.26 20.85
C HIS A 18 -7.59 4.32 19.82
N SER A 19 -6.86 4.37 18.71
CA SER A 19 -7.44 4.92 17.49
C SER A 19 -8.34 3.83 16.91
N GLU A 20 -9.62 3.85 17.24
CA GLU A 20 -10.60 3.08 16.46
C GLU A 20 -10.51 3.60 15.03
N VAL A 21 -9.89 2.81 14.16
CA VAL A 21 -9.86 3.10 12.73
C VAL A 21 -11.26 2.80 12.24
N VAL A 22 -12.00 3.86 11.89
CA VAL A 22 -13.33 3.69 11.30
C VAL A 22 -13.19 2.87 10.03
N SER A 23 -13.90 1.75 10.00
CA SER A 23 -13.99 0.86 8.86
C SER A 23 -14.80 1.55 7.76
N GLU A 24 -14.16 1.76 6.60
CA GLU A 24 -14.85 2.31 5.43
C GLU A 24 -15.61 1.21 4.67
N PRO A 25 -16.63 1.56 3.87
CA PRO A 25 -17.34 0.61 3.04
C PRO A 25 -16.38 -0.22 2.18
N GLY A 26 -16.57 -1.54 2.18
CA GLY A 26 -15.74 -2.48 1.43
C GLY A 26 -14.53 -3.05 2.18
N TRP A 27 -14.17 -2.50 3.35
CA TRP A 27 -13.07 -3.02 4.16
C TRP A 27 -13.25 -4.49 4.53
N GLU A 28 -14.39 -4.90 5.08
CA GLU A 28 -14.58 -6.31 5.50
C GLU A 28 -14.50 -7.29 4.34
N ARG A 29 -15.00 -6.88 3.16
CA ARG A 29 -14.87 -7.68 1.94
C ARG A 29 -13.40 -7.80 1.54
N PHE A 30 -12.67 -6.69 1.49
CA PHE A 30 -11.24 -6.67 1.19
C PHE A 30 -10.43 -7.51 2.20
N ARG A 31 -10.73 -7.37 3.49
CA ARG A 31 -10.11 -8.11 4.60
C ARG A 31 -10.27 -9.61 4.42
N THR A 32 -11.48 -10.03 4.02
CA THR A 32 -11.81 -11.43 3.74
C THR A 32 -11.12 -11.92 2.47
N GLU A 33 -11.24 -11.17 1.38
CA GLU A 33 -10.68 -11.48 0.06
C GLU A 33 -9.17 -11.72 0.12
N TYR A 34 -8.43 -10.83 0.79
CA TYR A 34 -6.98 -10.93 0.91
C TYR A 34 -6.51 -11.68 2.15
N HIS A 35 -7.41 -12.32 2.90
CA HIS A 35 -7.11 -13.02 4.15
C HIS A 35 -6.22 -12.21 5.10
N VAL A 36 -6.49 -10.92 5.28
CA VAL A 36 -5.65 -10.01 6.09
C VAL A 36 -5.58 -10.48 7.56
N ASP A 37 -6.60 -11.18 8.03
CA ASP A 37 -6.66 -11.75 9.38
C ASP A 37 -5.64 -12.88 9.62
N HIS A 38 -5.09 -13.46 8.55
CA HIS A 38 -4.03 -14.46 8.64
C HIS A 38 -2.80 -13.91 9.39
N PHE A 39 -2.60 -12.59 9.39
CA PHE A 39 -1.51 -11.91 10.11
C PHE A 39 -1.85 -11.59 11.58
N GLY A 40 -3.03 -12.00 12.07
CA GLY A 40 -3.48 -11.93 13.47
C GLY A 40 -4.75 -11.10 13.68
N ASN A 41 -5.72 -11.63 14.43
CA ASN A 41 -7.08 -11.07 14.57
C ASN A 41 -7.20 -9.70 15.27
N ASP A 42 -6.18 -9.26 16.04
CA ASP A 42 -6.25 -8.04 16.86
C ASP A 42 -5.00 -7.14 16.69
N GLY A 43 -4.18 -7.46 15.68
CA GLY A 43 -2.80 -6.98 15.56
C GLY A 43 -2.67 -5.58 14.99
N GLN A 44 -1.64 -4.85 15.46
CA GLN A 44 -1.22 -3.57 14.88
C GLN A 44 -1.03 -3.63 13.36
N PHE A 45 -0.69 -4.81 12.82
CA PHE A 45 -0.59 -5.05 11.39
C PHE A 45 -1.92 -4.88 10.65
N VAL A 46 -3.00 -5.52 11.11
CA VAL A 46 -4.34 -5.41 10.48
C VAL A 46 -4.80 -3.96 10.50
N ARG A 47 -4.56 -3.23 11.61
CA ARG A 47 -4.88 -1.80 11.71
C ARG A 47 -4.09 -0.95 10.71
N ALA A 48 -2.81 -1.27 10.51
CA ALA A 48 -1.99 -0.57 9.54
C ALA A 48 -2.42 -0.87 8.09
N VAL A 49 -2.81 -2.12 7.80
CA VAL A 49 -3.41 -2.49 6.50
C VAL A 49 -4.74 -1.77 6.29
N GLN A 50 -5.57 -1.66 7.33
CA GLN A 50 -6.83 -0.91 7.28
C GLN A 50 -6.61 0.58 7.04
N ASN A 51 -5.61 1.20 7.68
CA ASN A 51 -5.22 2.57 7.40
C ASN A 51 -4.75 2.72 5.94
N GLY A 52 -3.96 1.76 5.44
CA GLY A 52 -3.54 1.70 4.05
C GLY A 52 -4.73 1.63 3.10
N TYR A 53 -5.72 0.78 3.41
CA TYR A 53 -6.96 0.64 2.64
C TYR A 53 -7.73 1.97 2.59
N ASN A 54 -7.97 2.57 3.75
CA ASN A 54 -8.64 3.85 3.86
C ASN A 54 -7.89 4.95 3.07
N LEU A 55 -6.56 4.96 3.11
CA LEU A 55 -5.74 5.90 2.34
C LEU A 55 -5.80 5.65 0.83
N VAL A 56 -5.82 4.40 0.38
CA VAL A 56 -5.83 4.05 -1.05
C VAL A 56 -7.20 4.30 -1.68
N PHE A 57 -8.27 3.88 -1.01
CA PHE A 57 -9.63 3.92 -1.57
C PHE A 57 -10.36 5.23 -1.24
N PHE A 58 -10.01 5.88 -0.13
CA PHE A 58 -10.66 7.10 0.35
C PHE A 58 -9.64 8.21 0.59
N THR A 59 -8.63 8.31 -0.30
CA THR A 59 -7.51 9.26 -0.17
C THR A 59 -7.99 10.68 0.14
N HIS A 60 -9.01 11.18 -0.54
CA HIS A 60 -9.58 12.52 -0.29
C HIS A 60 -10.03 12.76 1.17
N LYS A 61 -10.49 11.72 1.88
CA LYS A 61 -10.95 11.79 3.27
C LYS A 61 -9.79 11.67 4.27
N TYR A 62 -8.79 10.84 3.96
CA TYR A 62 -7.71 10.51 4.90
C TYR A 62 -6.39 11.23 4.62
N ALA A 63 -6.19 11.76 3.41
CA ALA A 63 -4.95 12.42 3.01
C ALA A 63 -4.71 13.70 3.79
N SER A 64 -5.74 14.40 4.28
CA SER A 64 -5.58 15.61 5.09
C SER A 64 -4.81 15.37 6.41
N ARG A 65 -4.74 14.12 6.87
CA ARG A 65 -3.90 13.72 8.03
C ARG A 65 -2.41 13.77 7.71
N PHE A 66 -2.05 13.74 6.44
CA PHE A 66 -0.68 13.61 5.95
C PHE A 66 -0.32 14.65 4.88
N THR A 67 -1.28 15.46 4.45
CA THR A 67 -1.12 16.49 3.42
C THR A 67 -1.86 17.76 3.87
N ARG A 68 -1.34 18.97 3.59
CA ARG A 68 -2.06 20.22 3.90
C ARG A 68 -3.43 20.21 3.17
N LYS A 69 -4.44 20.84 3.78
CA LYS A 69 -5.88 20.92 3.36
C LYS A 69 -6.18 21.18 1.87
N THR A 70 -5.18 21.47 1.04
CA THR A 70 -5.30 21.73 -0.41
C THR A 70 -5.53 20.50 -1.27
N ALA A 71 -5.50 19.27 -0.72
CA ALA A 71 -6.06 18.08 -1.40
C ALA A 71 -7.60 18.17 -1.53
N GLY A 72 -8.20 19.30 -1.17
CA GLY A 72 -9.56 19.67 -1.51
C GLY A 72 -9.71 19.95 -3.01
N ASN A 73 -10.59 19.18 -3.64
CA ASN A 73 -11.38 19.47 -4.85
C ASN A 73 -11.28 18.47 -6.00
N ALA A 74 -10.60 17.34 -5.84
CA ALA A 74 -10.79 16.21 -6.74
C ALA A 74 -11.10 14.95 -5.92
N ALA A 75 -12.12 14.20 -6.33
CA ALA A 75 -12.43 12.87 -5.81
C ALA A 75 -11.36 11.83 -6.25
N ASN A 76 -10.09 12.23 -6.29
CA ASN A 76 -8.98 11.40 -6.73
C ASN A 76 -8.53 10.57 -5.53
N SER A 77 -8.79 9.27 -5.62
CA SER A 77 -8.18 8.27 -4.75
C SER A 77 -7.07 7.55 -5.51
N CYS A 78 -6.12 6.95 -4.79
CA CYS A 78 -5.16 6.03 -5.43
C CYS A 78 -5.90 4.94 -6.22
N SER A 79 -7.03 4.47 -5.67
CA SER A 79 -7.89 3.47 -6.31
C SER A 79 -8.57 3.91 -7.61
N THR A 80 -8.47 5.19 -7.99
CA THR A 80 -8.96 5.67 -9.29
C THR A 80 -8.02 5.26 -10.43
N CYS A 81 -6.73 5.05 -10.15
CA CYS A 81 -5.72 4.72 -11.15
C CYS A 81 -4.99 3.40 -10.88
N HIS A 82 -5.05 2.88 -9.65
CA HIS A 82 -4.33 1.68 -9.23
C HIS A 82 -5.25 0.73 -8.48
N THR A 83 -5.21 -0.56 -8.83
CA THR A 83 -5.80 -1.60 -7.98
C THR A 83 -4.90 -1.89 -6.76
N ALA A 84 -5.38 -2.70 -5.82
CA ALA A 84 -4.54 -3.11 -4.69
C ALA A 84 -3.43 -4.07 -5.13
N GLU A 85 -3.72 -4.84 -6.18
CA GLU A 85 -2.83 -5.75 -6.87
C GLU A 85 -1.75 -4.99 -7.62
N ASP A 86 -2.08 -3.90 -8.33
CA ASP A 86 -1.09 -3.04 -9.00
C ASP A 86 -0.05 -2.52 -7.98
N LEU A 87 -0.53 -2.14 -6.77
CA LEU A 87 0.35 -1.71 -5.68
C LEU A 87 1.20 -2.88 -5.16
N ALA A 88 0.66 -4.09 -5.10
CA ALA A 88 1.39 -5.29 -4.69
C ALA A 88 2.49 -5.68 -5.70
N TYR A 89 2.18 -5.64 -7.00
CA TYR A 89 3.15 -5.84 -8.07
C TYR A 89 4.22 -4.74 -8.07
N GLY A 90 3.82 -3.49 -7.88
CA GLY A 90 4.75 -2.37 -7.70
C GLY A 90 5.64 -2.54 -6.47
N PHE A 91 5.11 -3.10 -5.39
CA PHE A 91 5.86 -3.39 -4.15
C PHE A 91 6.94 -4.46 -4.36
N VAL A 92 6.58 -5.64 -4.89
CA VAL A 92 7.55 -6.75 -5.06
C VAL A 92 8.61 -6.46 -6.12
N ASN A 93 8.33 -5.55 -7.06
CA ASN A 93 9.26 -5.14 -8.10
C ASN A 93 9.98 -3.81 -7.81
N SER A 94 9.74 -3.23 -6.63
CA SER A 94 10.45 -2.03 -6.17
C SER A 94 11.92 -2.33 -5.80
N ASP A 95 12.71 -1.29 -5.54
CA ASP A 95 14.15 -1.35 -5.22
C ASP A 95 15.05 -1.94 -6.32
N ARG A 96 14.47 -2.18 -7.51
CA ARG A 96 15.19 -2.49 -8.74
C ARG A 96 15.84 -1.24 -9.32
N LEU A 97 16.91 -1.47 -10.07
CA LEU A 97 17.57 -0.41 -10.83
C LEU A 97 16.63 0.06 -11.96
N ASP A 98 16.17 1.30 -11.86
CA ASP A 98 15.40 1.92 -12.93
C ASP A 98 16.32 2.19 -14.12
N ARG A 99 16.01 1.56 -15.27
CA ARG A 99 16.85 1.65 -16.47
C ARG A 99 16.95 3.07 -17.04
N LYS A 100 15.99 3.94 -16.76
CA LYS A 100 15.94 5.31 -17.29
C LYS A 100 16.80 6.27 -16.48
N THR A 101 16.78 6.13 -15.16
CA THR A 101 17.49 7.03 -14.24
C THR A 101 18.79 6.45 -13.69
N GLY A 102 19.03 5.14 -13.88
CA GLY A 102 20.18 4.43 -13.33
C GLY A 102 20.18 4.35 -11.80
N LYS A 103 19.03 4.62 -11.17
CA LYS A 103 18.88 4.67 -9.70
C LYS A 103 17.96 3.55 -9.25
N ARG A 104 18.22 3.01 -8.06
CA ARG A 104 17.24 2.17 -7.38
C ARG A 104 16.08 3.05 -6.90
N ILE A 105 14.86 2.65 -7.20
CA ILE A 105 13.66 3.38 -6.79
C ILE A 105 12.90 2.48 -5.82
N SER A 106 12.75 2.93 -4.58
CA SER A 106 11.95 2.22 -3.60
C SER A 106 10.47 2.34 -3.88
N PHE A 107 9.69 1.46 -3.25
CA PHE A 107 8.24 1.53 -3.31
C PHE A 107 7.76 2.89 -2.78
N GLU A 108 8.34 3.36 -1.68
CA GLU A 108 8.04 4.64 -1.06
C GLU A 108 8.35 5.81 -1.99
N ASP A 109 9.46 5.77 -2.71
CA ASP A 109 9.78 6.81 -3.70
C ASP A 109 8.77 6.83 -4.85
N SER A 110 8.27 5.66 -5.26
CA SER A 110 7.23 5.55 -6.27
C SER A 110 5.91 6.15 -5.79
N VAL A 111 5.51 5.84 -4.54
CA VAL A 111 4.33 6.44 -3.90
C VAL A 111 4.49 7.96 -3.81
N ARG A 112 5.62 8.46 -3.33
CA ARG A 112 5.88 9.92 -3.24
C ARG A 112 5.80 10.61 -4.59
N ARG A 113 6.36 10.00 -5.65
CA ARG A 113 6.27 10.54 -7.02
C ARG A 113 4.83 10.55 -7.53
N CYS A 114 4.02 9.55 -7.20
CA CYS A 114 2.59 9.54 -7.53
C CYS A 114 1.86 10.69 -6.82
N TYR A 115 2.09 10.87 -5.51
CA TYR A 115 1.56 12.02 -4.78
C TYR A 115 1.98 13.35 -5.42
N ALA A 116 3.26 13.52 -5.75
CA ALA A 116 3.76 14.75 -6.36
C ALA A 116 3.15 15.08 -7.74
N ARG A 117 2.77 14.05 -8.51
CA ARG A 117 2.23 14.22 -9.88
C ARG A 117 0.71 14.32 -9.92
N SER A 118 0.03 13.55 -9.07
CA SER A 118 -1.40 13.30 -9.19
C SER A 118 -2.22 13.88 -8.04
N MET A 119 -1.57 14.23 -6.92
CA MET A 119 -2.22 14.77 -5.73
C MET A 119 -1.79 16.22 -5.52
N ASN A 120 -2.69 17.18 -5.78
CA ASN A 120 -2.43 18.60 -5.55
C ASN A 120 -2.27 18.89 -4.05
N GLY A 121 -1.04 18.93 -3.54
CA GLY A 121 -0.80 19.20 -2.12
C GLY A 121 0.60 18.84 -1.63
N PHE A 122 0.69 18.59 -0.32
CA PHE A 122 1.93 18.17 0.31
C PHE A 122 2.25 16.72 -0.06
N VAL A 123 3.51 16.48 -0.45
CA VAL A 123 4.03 15.16 -0.78
C VAL A 123 4.55 14.52 0.50
N PRO A 124 4.05 13.34 0.91
CA PRO A 124 4.53 12.70 2.12
C PRO A 124 6.02 12.38 2.01
N THR A 125 6.69 12.32 3.15
CA THR A 125 8.04 11.76 3.25
C THR A 125 8.00 10.23 3.27
N ILE A 126 9.13 9.57 3.02
CA ILE A 126 9.20 8.10 3.10
C ILE A 126 9.00 7.57 4.53
N TYR A 127 9.07 8.44 5.54
CA TYR A 127 8.89 8.11 6.95
C TYR A 127 7.47 8.39 7.45
N ASP A 128 6.62 9.01 6.62
CA ASP A 128 5.27 9.35 7.04
C ASP A 128 4.41 8.09 7.18
N PRO A 129 3.54 8.00 8.20
CA PRO A 129 2.69 6.83 8.40
C PRO A 129 1.83 6.48 7.18
N ALA A 130 1.45 7.45 6.35
CA ALA A 130 0.72 7.19 5.11
C ALA A 130 1.48 6.28 4.16
N VAL A 131 2.76 6.54 3.93
CA VAL A 131 3.59 5.77 3.01
C VAL A 131 3.84 4.37 3.58
N ARG A 132 4.10 4.29 4.89
CA ARG A 132 4.22 3.01 5.62
C ARG A 132 2.96 2.16 5.50
N ASP A 133 1.78 2.76 5.75
CA ASP A 133 0.52 2.02 5.80
C ASP A 133 0.09 1.55 4.39
N ILE A 134 0.36 2.35 3.34
CA ILE A 134 0.20 1.92 1.93
C ILE A 134 1.15 0.75 1.61
N ARG A 135 2.41 0.79 2.06
CA ARG A 135 3.35 -0.32 1.89
C ARG A 135 2.88 -1.60 2.60
N LEU A 136 2.33 -1.48 3.79
CA LEU A 136 1.83 -2.63 4.54
C LEU A 136 0.61 -3.26 3.88
N LEU A 137 -0.29 -2.45 3.32
CA LEU A 137 -1.37 -2.95 2.47
C LEU A 137 -0.83 -3.69 1.23
N ALA A 138 0.08 -3.06 0.48
CA ALA A 138 0.65 -3.68 -0.72
C ALA A 138 1.37 -5.00 -0.41
N ARG A 139 2.07 -5.06 0.72
CA ARG A 139 2.72 -6.28 1.21
C ARG A 139 1.71 -7.37 1.59
N ALA A 140 0.61 -7.02 2.25
CA ALA A 140 -0.43 -7.99 2.63
C ALA A 140 -1.05 -8.63 1.37
N VAL A 141 -1.38 -7.80 0.38
CA VAL A 141 -1.90 -8.25 -0.92
C VAL A 141 -0.88 -9.11 -1.67
N ALA A 142 0.38 -8.67 -1.74
CA ALA A 142 1.46 -9.43 -2.37
C ALA A 142 1.64 -10.82 -1.75
N HIS A 143 1.56 -10.90 -0.42
CA HIS A 143 1.64 -12.17 0.29
C HIS A 143 0.45 -13.08 -0.04
N HIS A 144 -0.77 -12.55 -0.04
CA HIS A 144 -1.97 -13.32 -0.41
C HIS A 144 -1.87 -13.88 -1.83
N LEU A 145 -1.42 -13.06 -2.77
CA LEU A 145 -1.20 -13.44 -4.17
C LEU A 145 0.07 -14.28 -4.39
N GLN A 146 0.85 -14.55 -3.34
CA GLN A 146 2.12 -15.27 -3.38
C GLN A 146 3.13 -14.65 -4.38
N LEU A 147 3.10 -13.33 -4.51
CA LEU A 147 4.00 -12.61 -5.42
C LEU A 147 5.42 -12.58 -4.86
N SER A 148 6.36 -12.73 -5.79
CA SER A 148 7.80 -12.60 -5.54
C SER A 148 8.43 -11.62 -6.53
N GLU A 149 9.69 -11.26 -6.31
CA GLU A 149 10.42 -10.37 -7.22
C GLU A 149 10.38 -10.90 -8.68
N GLY A 150 10.07 -10.02 -9.63
CA GLY A 150 9.95 -10.38 -11.05
C GLY A 150 8.57 -10.92 -11.45
N SER A 151 7.64 -11.06 -10.50
CA SER A 151 6.25 -11.37 -10.82
C SER A 151 5.64 -10.24 -11.64
N LEU A 152 4.99 -10.57 -12.75
CA LEU A 152 4.29 -9.61 -13.62
C LEU A 152 2.79 -9.81 -13.48
N GLU A 153 2.02 -8.73 -13.67
CA GLU A 153 0.58 -8.86 -13.88
C GLU A 153 0.34 -9.72 -15.12
N LYS A 154 -0.71 -10.54 -15.10
CA LYS A 154 -1.05 -11.41 -16.23
C LYS A 154 -1.13 -10.66 -17.57
N ALA A 155 -1.68 -9.44 -17.56
CA ALA A 155 -1.77 -8.55 -18.73
C ALA A 155 -0.43 -7.95 -19.19
N GLU A 156 0.58 -7.92 -18.33
CA GLU A 156 1.95 -7.53 -18.67
C GLU A 156 2.76 -8.75 -19.11
N GLN A 157 2.56 -9.89 -18.47
CA GLN A 157 3.15 -11.18 -18.86
C GLN A 157 2.77 -11.56 -20.29
N GLU A 158 1.48 -11.44 -20.66
CA GLU A 158 0.98 -11.69 -22.03
C GLU A 158 1.54 -10.70 -23.07
N ARG A 159 1.94 -9.49 -22.67
CA ARG A 159 2.63 -8.52 -23.55
C ARG A 159 4.11 -8.83 -23.77
N PHE A 160 4.73 -9.55 -22.84
CA PHE A 160 6.15 -9.91 -22.89
C PHE A 160 6.41 -11.34 -23.36
N THR A 161 5.40 -12.23 -23.35
CA THR A 161 5.48 -13.51 -24.05
C THR A 161 5.26 -13.28 -25.54
N PRO A 162 6.26 -13.54 -26.41
CA PRO A 162 6.01 -13.58 -27.84
C PRO A 162 4.94 -14.64 -28.11
N ASN A 163 3.91 -14.28 -28.87
CA ASN A 163 2.89 -15.23 -29.30
C ASN A 163 3.56 -16.25 -30.25
N GLU A 164 3.92 -17.43 -29.74
CA GLU A 164 4.57 -18.50 -30.53
C GLU A 164 3.69 -18.95 -31.71
N ASP A 165 2.38 -18.70 -31.67
CA ASP A 165 1.45 -19.03 -32.76
C ASP A 165 1.59 -18.13 -34.00
N ARG A 166 2.39 -17.05 -33.96
CA ARG A 166 2.65 -16.20 -35.15
C ARG A 166 3.79 -16.69 -36.05
N PHE A 167 4.56 -17.70 -35.62
CA PHE A 167 5.66 -18.28 -36.41
C PHE A 167 5.37 -19.73 -36.81
N GLY A 168 4.09 -20.06 -37.07
CA GLY A 168 3.70 -21.22 -37.85
C GLY A 168 4.30 -21.15 -39.26
N LEU A 169 5.57 -21.52 -39.37
CA LEU A 169 6.21 -21.90 -40.62
C LEU A 169 5.43 -23.10 -41.15
N ASN A 170 4.63 -22.85 -42.19
CA ASN A 170 4.12 -23.87 -43.07
C ASN A 170 5.30 -24.69 -43.59
N THR A 171 5.48 -25.89 -43.03
CA THR A 171 6.21 -26.96 -43.68
C THR A 171 5.41 -28.23 -43.53
N HIS A 172 4.46 -28.44 -44.44
CA HIS A 172 4.13 -29.73 -45.04
C HIS A 172 3.48 -29.51 -46.40
#